data_AF-A0A6J4UBP2-F1
#
_entry.id   AF-A0A6J4UBP2-F1
#
_cell.length_a   1.000
_cell.length_b   1.000
_cell.length_c   1.000
_cell.angle_alpha   90.00
_cell.angle_beta   90.00
_cell.angle_gamma   90.00
#
_symmetry.space_group_name_H-M   'P 1'
#
loop_
_entity.id
_entity.type
_entity.pdbx_description
1 polymer ?
#
loop_
_entity_poly.entity_id
_entity_poly.type
_entity_poly.pdbx_seq_one_letter_code
_entity_poly.pdbx_strand_id
1 'polypeptide(L)'
;MGREPPPTAPASAVLVARPRAGSTVQPSASAPSAKRRRRMGTIPAHAPIGRWDGVAARSTPGWEGSGVSLQYLKDAADRGDAEALIRYVRLHLGDGDEARGRAEIDKAWVEALKPLLDVPPTDRAFIHETLATKDPATLAHLFFDLHFYLVKRSGEWIHDGNL
;
A
#
# COMPACT_ATOMS: atom_id res chain seq x y z
N MET A 1 41.48 -24.60 -47.17
CA MET A 1 40.55 -25.68 -47.60
C MET A 1 40.14 -26.46 -46.37
N GLY A 2 38.86 -26.84 -46.27
CA GLY A 2 38.33 -27.69 -45.20
C GLY A 2 37.55 -26.96 -44.10
N ARG A 3 36.39 -26.37 -44.41
CA ARG A 3 35.33 -26.12 -43.42
C ARG A 3 34.28 -27.22 -43.58
N GLU A 4 34.06 -28.03 -42.57
CA GLU A 4 32.93 -28.96 -42.53
C GLU A 4 31.62 -28.18 -42.35
N PRO A 5 30.55 -28.51 -43.09
CA PRO A 5 29.23 -27.93 -42.87
C PRO A 5 28.51 -28.64 -41.69
N PRO A 6 27.66 -27.92 -40.94
CA PRO A 6 26.89 -28.52 -39.84
C PRO A 6 25.75 -29.42 -40.35
N PRO A 7 25.35 -30.44 -39.58
CA PRO A 7 24.24 -31.31 -39.94
C PRO A 7 22.88 -30.61 -39.86
N THR A 8 22.09 -30.83 -40.90
CA THR A 8 20.74 -30.30 -41.17
C THR A 8 19.70 -30.85 -40.19
N ALA A 9 18.84 -29.98 -39.66
CA ALA A 9 17.64 -30.35 -38.91
C ALA A 9 16.56 -30.97 -39.82
N PRO A 10 15.78 -31.97 -39.37
CA PRO A 10 14.54 -32.33 -40.04
C PRO A 10 13.40 -31.39 -39.61
N ALA A 11 12.68 -30.91 -40.63
CA ALA A 11 11.46 -30.12 -40.53
C ALA A 11 10.22 -31.00 -40.30
N SER A 12 9.19 -30.35 -39.75
CA SER A 12 7.76 -30.63 -39.93
C SER A 12 7.10 -31.77 -39.15
N ALA A 13 6.27 -31.38 -38.18
CA ALA A 13 4.92 -31.91 -38.07
C ALA A 13 3.99 -30.83 -37.49
N VAL A 14 3.31 -30.12 -38.39
CA VAL A 14 2.11 -29.33 -38.09
C VAL A 14 1.00 -30.34 -37.78
N LEU A 15 0.50 -30.35 -36.54
CA LEU A 15 -0.75 -31.04 -36.21
C LEU A 15 -1.82 -30.00 -35.88
N VAL A 16 -2.56 -29.62 -36.92
CA VAL A 16 -3.85 -28.93 -36.79
C VAL A 16 -4.90 -29.99 -36.42
N ALA A 17 -5.49 -29.87 -35.24
CA ALA A 17 -6.72 -30.59 -34.89
C ALA A 17 -7.81 -29.59 -34.49
N ARG A 18 -8.96 -29.76 -35.15
CA ARG A 18 -10.13 -28.88 -35.24
C ARG A 18 -10.91 -28.70 -33.92
N PRO A 19 -11.71 -27.63 -33.80
CA PRO A 19 -12.54 -27.37 -32.63
C PRO A 19 -13.76 -28.30 -32.60
N ARG A 20 -14.09 -28.85 -31.43
CA ARG A 20 -15.36 -29.54 -31.18
C ARG A 20 -16.39 -28.55 -30.64
N ALA A 21 -17.53 -28.54 -31.30
CA ALA A 21 -18.71 -27.77 -30.98
C ALA A 21 -19.42 -28.25 -29.71
N GLY A 22 -20.09 -27.29 -29.05
CA GLY A 22 -21.39 -27.52 -28.42
C GLY A 22 -21.39 -28.07 -27.00
N SER A 23 -21.57 -27.17 -26.03
CA SER A 23 -22.54 -27.43 -24.96
C SER A 23 -22.97 -26.10 -24.33
N THR A 24 -24.15 -25.63 -24.75
CA THR A 24 -24.89 -24.58 -24.10
C THR A 24 -25.47 -25.15 -22.79
N VAL A 25 -25.07 -24.58 -21.65
CA VAL A 25 -25.77 -24.80 -20.38
C VAL A 25 -26.08 -23.44 -19.77
N GLN A 26 -27.34 -23.03 -19.93
CA GLN A 26 -27.99 -22.06 -19.04
C GLN A 26 -28.50 -22.79 -17.78
N PRO A 27 -28.42 -22.14 -16.62
CA PRO A 27 -29.51 -22.16 -15.66
C PRO A 27 -29.96 -20.72 -15.39
N SER A 28 -31.18 -20.37 -15.80
CA SER A 28 -32.40 -20.42 -15.00
C SER A 28 -32.47 -19.33 -13.94
N ALA A 29 -33.31 -18.33 -14.24
CA ALA A 29 -33.74 -17.29 -13.34
C ALA A 29 -34.56 -17.86 -12.18
N SER A 30 -34.36 -17.31 -10.98
CA SER A 30 -35.32 -17.40 -9.88
C SER A 30 -35.15 -16.18 -8.97
N ALA A 31 -36.05 -15.21 -9.12
CA ALA A 31 -36.51 -14.35 -8.02
C ALA A 31 -37.89 -14.89 -7.62
N PRO A 32 -38.27 -14.94 -6.33
CA PRO A 32 -38.72 -13.71 -5.65
C PRO A 32 -38.47 -13.69 -4.12
N SER A 33 -38.38 -12.51 -3.51
CA SER A 33 -39.29 -12.17 -2.39
C SER A 33 -39.10 -10.74 -1.89
N ALA A 34 -40.21 -10.10 -1.60
CA ALA A 34 -40.32 -8.70 -1.23
C ALA A 34 -40.21 -8.46 0.28
N LYS A 35 -39.86 -7.21 0.60
CA LYS A 35 -40.20 -6.45 1.83
C LYS A 35 -39.57 -6.90 3.15
N ARG A 36 -38.54 -6.16 3.56
CA ARG A 36 -38.49 -5.64 4.94
C ARG A 36 -37.91 -4.22 4.97
N ARG A 37 -38.82 -3.24 4.99
CA ARG A 37 -38.53 -1.84 5.32
C ARG A 37 -37.89 -1.79 6.71
N ARG A 38 -36.61 -1.40 6.81
CA ARG A 38 -36.05 -0.86 8.05
C ARG A 38 -36.12 0.66 7.96
N ARG A 39 -36.84 1.25 8.92
CA ARG A 39 -36.92 2.70 9.16
C ARG A 39 -35.50 3.24 9.34
N MET A 40 -35.13 4.23 8.53
CA MET A 40 -34.05 5.15 8.83
C MET A 40 -34.48 5.99 10.04
N GLY A 41 -33.83 5.76 11.18
CA GLY A 41 -33.87 6.68 12.30
C GLY A 41 -32.94 7.85 12.00
N THR A 42 -33.48 9.05 12.10
CA THR A 42 -32.79 10.34 12.02
C THR A 42 -31.66 10.38 13.05
N ILE A 43 -30.43 10.66 12.62
CA ILE A 43 -29.32 11.00 13.52
C ILE A 43 -29.46 12.50 13.85
N PRO A 44 -29.64 12.91 15.11
CA PRO A 44 -29.58 14.32 15.47
C PRO A 44 -28.13 14.77 15.58
N ALA A 45 -27.85 15.92 14.96
CA ALA A 45 -26.63 16.68 15.13
C ALA A 45 -26.60 17.38 16.50
N HIS A 46 -25.38 17.55 17.03
CA HIS A 46 -24.95 18.44 18.11
C HIS A 46 -25.64 18.34 19.49
N ALA A 47 -24.86 17.93 20.49
CA ALA A 47 -25.03 18.35 21.88
C ALA A 47 -23.73 19.03 22.38
N PRO A 48 -23.83 20.05 23.26
CA PRO A 48 -22.75 20.99 23.54
C PRO A 48 -21.76 20.51 24.60
N ILE A 49 -20.57 21.10 24.54
CA ILE A 49 -19.44 20.96 25.45
C ILE A 49 -19.87 21.36 26.87
N GLY A 50 -20.06 20.36 27.72
CA GLY A 50 -20.26 20.51 29.15
C GLY A 50 -18.92 20.49 29.89
N ARG A 51 -18.50 21.69 30.30
CA ARG A 51 -17.67 22.04 31.47
C ARG A 51 -17.41 20.89 32.46
N TRP A 52 -16.15 20.46 32.58
CA TRP A 52 -15.65 19.69 33.72
C TRP A 52 -14.94 20.64 34.68
N ASP A 53 -15.66 21.04 35.72
CA ASP A 53 -15.10 21.80 36.84
C ASP A 53 -14.21 20.90 37.70
N GLY A 54 -12.95 21.31 37.84
CA GLY A 54 -12.09 21.15 39.01
C GLY A 54 -12.07 19.80 39.73
N VAL A 55 -11.20 18.89 39.26
CA VAL A 55 -10.48 17.98 40.16
C VAL A 55 -9.01 18.01 39.81
N ALA A 56 -8.25 18.68 40.69
CA ALA A 56 -6.81 18.61 40.93
C ALA A 56 -5.92 18.18 39.74
N ALA A 57 -5.13 19.14 39.27
CA ALA A 57 -3.94 18.95 38.47
C ALA A 57 -3.10 17.77 39.00
N ARG A 58 -3.26 16.61 38.38
CA ARG A 58 -2.22 15.58 38.35
C ARG A 58 -1.46 15.80 37.07
N SER A 59 -0.23 16.27 37.23
CA SER A 59 0.79 16.33 36.19
C SER A 59 0.75 15.03 35.39
N THR A 60 0.30 15.09 34.14
CA THR A 60 0.48 13.99 33.21
C THR A 60 1.98 13.94 32.88
N PRO A 61 2.66 12.77 33.01
CA PRO A 61 4.02 12.66 32.56
C PRO A 61 4.02 12.84 31.05
N GLY A 62 4.81 13.79 30.56
CA GLY A 62 5.03 13.97 29.14
C GLY A 62 5.66 12.71 28.56
N TRP A 63 5.02 12.14 27.54
CA TRP A 63 5.66 11.38 26.46
C TRP A 63 6.79 10.40 26.88
N GLU A 64 6.47 9.44 27.75
CA GLU A 64 7.29 8.24 27.97
C GLU A 64 7.05 7.14 26.91
N GLY A 65 6.35 7.47 25.82
CA GLY A 65 5.92 6.54 24.77
C GLY A 65 6.88 6.35 23.58
N SER A 66 7.90 7.18 23.43
CA SER A 66 8.83 7.11 22.28
C SER A 66 9.92 6.05 22.42
N GLY A 67 10.31 5.71 23.66
CA GLY A 67 11.33 4.69 23.91
C GLY A 67 10.83 3.25 23.74
N VAL A 68 9.57 3.00 24.13
CA VAL A 68 8.97 1.65 24.14
C VAL A 68 8.64 1.18 22.73
N SER A 69 8.13 2.07 21.87
CA SER A 69 7.83 1.74 20.47
C SER A 69 9.10 1.45 19.67
N LEU A 70 10.15 2.25 19.85
CA LEU A 70 11.43 2.03 19.18
C LEU A 70 12.07 0.70 19.61
N GLN A 71 12.01 0.36 20.91
CA GLN A 71 12.55 -0.91 21.38
C GLN A 71 11.78 -2.11 20.79
N TYR A 72 10.45 -2.03 20.74
CA TYR A 72 9.64 -3.06 20.09
C TYR A 72 10.03 -3.28 18.63
N LEU A 73 10.28 -2.20 17.88
CA LEU A 73 10.70 -2.27 16.48
C LEU A 73 12.09 -2.87 16.32
N LYS A 74 13.03 -2.53 17.21
CA LYS A 74 14.36 -3.16 17.24
C LYS A 74 14.25 -4.66 17.48
N ASP A 75 13.49 -5.07 18.49
CA ASP A 75 13.31 -6.48 18.80
C ASP A 75 12.59 -7.23 17.66
N ALA A 76 11.63 -6.60 17.00
CA ALA A 76 10.98 -7.15 15.81
C ALA A 76 11.98 -7.32 14.64
N ALA A 77 12.84 -6.34 14.42
CA ALA A 77 13.89 -6.41 13.41
C ALA A 77 14.90 -7.52 13.70
N ASP A 78 15.36 -7.63 14.95
CA ASP A 78 16.29 -8.68 15.40
C ASP A 78 15.69 -10.09 15.21
N ARG A 79 14.37 -10.22 15.33
CA ARG A 79 13.65 -11.48 15.07
C ARG A 79 13.25 -11.70 13.61
N GLY A 80 13.48 -10.72 12.72
CA GLY A 80 13.02 -10.79 11.33
C GLY A 80 11.48 -10.76 11.19
N ASP A 81 10.77 -10.19 12.16
CA ASP A 81 9.32 -10.08 12.17
C ASP A 81 8.85 -8.94 11.26
N ALA A 82 8.85 -9.21 9.96
CA ALA A 82 8.45 -8.25 8.95
C ALA A 82 7.01 -7.77 9.12
N GLU A 83 6.09 -8.63 9.59
CA GLU A 83 4.69 -8.24 9.77
C GLU A 83 4.56 -7.21 10.91
N ALA A 84 5.29 -7.36 12.01
CA ALA A 84 5.30 -6.36 13.09
C ALA A 84 5.85 -5.00 12.62
N LEU A 85 6.91 -5.00 11.81
CA LEU A 85 7.50 -3.78 11.25
C LEU A 85 6.53 -3.09 10.27
N ILE A 86 5.92 -3.86 9.36
CA ILE A 86 4.95 -3.33 8.39
C ILE A 86 3.68 -2.83 9.09
N ARG A 87 3.21 -3.56 10.11
CA ARG A 87 2.06 -3.17 10.92
C ARG A 87 2.28 -1.82 11.60
N TYR A 88 3.48 -1.57 12.13
CA TYR A 88 3.83 -0.26 12.68
C TYR A 88 3.68 0.86 11.64
N VAL A 89 4.17 0.67 10.42
CA VAL A 89 4.04 1.67 9.35
C VAL A 89 2.56 1.94 9.04
N ARG A 90 1.73 0.89 8.92
CA ARG A 90 0.28 1.05 8.67
C ARG A 90 -0.39 1.82 9.81
N LEU A 91 -0.12 1.47 11.07
CA LEU A 91 -0.70 2.18 12.22
C LEU A 91 -0.24 3.64 12.27
N HIS A 92 1.03 3.92 11.96
CA HIS A 92 1.56 5.27 11.96
C HIS A 92 0.90 6.15 10.88
N LEU A 93 0.77 5.63 9.66
CA LEU A 93 0.14 6.34 8.55
C LEU A 93 -1.38 6.48 8.71
N GLY A 94 -2.02 5.52 9.38
CA GLY A 94 -3.46 5.46 9.55
C GLY A 94 -4.01 6.09 10.82
N ASP A 95 -3.19 6.81 11.60
CA ASP A 95 -3.57 7.37 12.91
C ASP A 95 -4.15 6.30 13.86
N GLY A 96 -3.47 5.15 13.93
CA GLY A 96 -3.89 4.00 14.72
C GLY A 96 -4.86 3.03 14.02
N ASP A 97 -5.32 3.33 12.80
CA ASP A 97 -6.14 2.43 11.98
C ASP A 97 -5.32 1.78 10.85
N GLU A 98 -5.09 0.47 10.93
CA GLU A 98 -4.31 -0.26 9.92
C GLU A 98 -4.93 -0.25 8.52
N ALA A 99 -6.26 -0.29 8.42
CA ALA A 99 -6.95 -0.30 7.13
C ALA A 99 -6.79 1.05 6.45
N ARG A 100 -6.90 2.13 7.23
CA ARG A 100 -6.64 3.49 6.76
C ARG A 100 -5.19 3.66 6.33
N GLY A 101 -4.23 3.20 7.14
CA GLY A 101 -2.82 3.29 6.79
C GLY A 101 -2.44 2.47 5.57
N ARG A 102 -3.06 1.30 5.37
CA ARG A 102 -2.92 0.55 4.12
C ARG A 102 -3.43 1.36 2.93
N ALA A 103 -4.59 2.01 3.04
CA ALA A 103 -5.12 2.85 1.96
C ALA A 103 -4.18 4.04 1.64
N GLU A 104 -3.54 4.65 2.64
CA GLU A 104 -2.52 5.69 2.41
C GLU A 104 -1.29 5.15 1.67
N ILE A 105 -0.81 3.95 2.04
CA ILE A 105 0.28 3.29 1.31
C ILE A 105 -0.11 3.05 -0.15
N ASP A 106 -1.33 2.55 -0.39
CA ASP A 106 -1.83 2.25 -1.73
C ASP A 106 -1.89 3.53 -2.60
N LYS A 107 -2.27 4.68 -2.03
CA LYS A 107 -2.24 5.98 -2.73
C LYS A 107 -0.84 6.32 -3.25
N ALA A 108 0.20 6.14 -2.42
CA ALA A 108 1.58 6.42 -2.82
C ALA A 108 2.01 5.57 -4.04
N TRP A 109 1.66 4.29 -4.02
CA TRP A 109 1.94 3.37 -5.13
C TRP A 109 1.22 3.76 -6.41
N VAL A 110 -0.06 4.12 -6.32
CA VAL A 110 -0.84 4.61 -7.46
C VAL A 110 -0.20 5.87 -8.06
N GLU A 111 0.18 6.85 -7.23
CA GLU A 111 0.85 8.08 -7.70
C GLU A 111 2.22 7.82 -8.31
N ALA A 112 3.00 6.87 -7.78
CA ALA A 112 4.28 6.47 -8.37
C ALA A 112 4.10 5.82 -9.74
N LEU A 113 3.07 4.99 -9.90
CA LEU A 113 2.82 4.25 -11.13
C LEU A 113 2.30 5.14 -12.26
N LYS A 114 1.45 6.13 -11.97
CA LYS A 114 0.88 7.05 -12.97
C LYS A 114 1.90 7.55 -14.01
N PRO A 115 3.01 8.21 -13.62
CA PRO A 115 3.99 8.68 -14.60
C PRO A 115 4.71 7.52 -15.30
N LEU A 116 4.91 6.36 -14.67
CA LEU A 116 5.62 5.24 -15.30
C LEU A 116 4.84 4.59 -16.45
N LEU A 117 3.51 4.76 -16.49
CA LEU A 117 2.67 4.25 -17.58
C LEU A 117 2.99 4.91 -18.93
N ASP A 118 3.46 6.16 -18.91
CA ASP A 118 3.82 6.92 -20.10
C ASP A 118 5.31 6.79 -20.49
N VAL A 119 6.07 5.99 -19.75
CA VAL A 119 7.52 5.75 -19.94
C VAL A 119 8.31 7.06 -20.17
N PRO A 120 8.23 8.02 -19.24
CA PRO A 120 8.86 9.33 -19.41
C PRO A 120 10.39 9.20 -19.45
N PRO A 121 11.09 10.15 -20.10
CA PRO A 121 12.52 10.25 -19.95
C PRO A 121 12.87 10.37 -18.47
N THR A 122 13.71 9.46 -17.99
CA THR A 122 14.05 9.31 -16.58
C THR A 122 15.57 9.36 -16.45
N ASP A 123 16.07 10.14 -15.49
CA ASP A 123 17.50 10.21 -15.18
C ASP A 123 17.96 8.95 -14.42
N ARG A 124 18.22 7.89 -15.18
CA ARG A 124 18.68 6.62 -14.63
C ARG A 124 20.10 6.68 -14.08
N ALA A 125 20.92 7.61 -14.58
CA ALA A 125 22.30 7.78 -14.10
C ALA A 125 22.28 8.29 -12.65
N PHE A 126 21.49 9.34 -12.38
CA PHE A 126 21.28 9.85 -11.02
C PHE A 126 20.78 8.76 -10.07
N ILE A 127 19.80 7.94 -10.50
CA ILE A 127 19.24 6.86 -9.67
C ILE A 127 20.33 5.85 -9.29
N HIS A 128 21.09 5.34 -10.26
CA HIS A 128 22.12 4.34 -9.99
C HIS A 128 23.29 4.90 -9.17
N GLU A 129 23.70 6.14 -9.43
CA GLU A 129 24.73 6.80 -8.62
C GLU A 129 24.28 6.98 -7.17
N THR A 130 23.04 7.40 -6.95
CA THR A 130 22.46 7.57 -5.62
C THR A 130 22.48 6.23 -4.86
N LEU A 131 22.05 5.14 -5.51
CA LEU A 131 22.04 3.81 -4.90
C LEU A 131 23.46 3.28 -4.61
N ALA A 132 24.45 3.67 -5.42
CA ALA A 132 25.83 3.20 -5.26
C ALA A 132 26.63 4.01 -4.21
N THR A 133 26.28 5.28 -3.99
CA THR A 133 27.13 6.22 -3.23
C THR A 133 26.58 6.62 -1.87
N LYS A 134 25.27 6.46 -1.62
CA LYS A 134 24.65 6.86 -0.36
C LYS A 134 24.58 5.70 0.63
N ASP A 135 24.71 6.04 1.92
CA ASP A 135 24.60 5.08 3.00
C ASP A 135 23.15 4.59 3.21
N PRO A 136 22.94 3.42 3.83
CA PRO A 136 21.61 2.86 4.01
C PRO A 136 20.64 3.74 4.79
N ALA A 137 21.11 4.54 5.76
CA ALA A 137 20.23 5.42 6.52
C ALA A 137 19.71 6.55 5.63
N THR A 138 20.58 7.17 4.84
CA THR A 138 20.17 8.17 3.83
C THR A 138 19.16 7.60 2.83
N LEU A 139 19.39 6.38 2.33
CA LEU A 139 18.46 5.73 1.40
C LEU A 139 17.10 5.42 2.05
N ALA A 140 17.09 5.00 3.33
CA ALA A 140 15.85 4.79 4.07
C ALA A 140 15.07 6.09 4.24
N HIS A 141 15.73 7.19 4.61
CA HIS A 141 15.10 8.50 4.70
C HIS A 141 14.54 8.97 3.36
N LEU A 142 15.32 8.86 2.28
CA LEU A 142 14.86 9.18 0.92
C LEU A 142 13.61 8.38 0.55
N PHE A 143 13.57 7.08 0.87
CA PHE A 143 12.40 6.25 0.62
C PHE A 143 11.15 6.77 1.36
N PHE A 144 11.27 7.09 2.66
CA PHE A 144 10.14 7.61 3.44
C PHE A 144 9.69 8.99 2.95
N ASP A 145 10.63 9.91 2.67
CA ASP A 145 10.31 11.25 2.17
C ASP A 145 9.58 11.17 0.82
N LEU A 146 10.04 10.29 -0.09
CA LEU A 146 9.40 10.08 -1.38
C LEU A 146 8.00 9.47 -1.24
N HIS A 147 7.83 8.51 -0.32
CA HIS A 147 6.53 7.94 0.00
C HIS A 147 5.55 9.02 0.45
N PHE A 148 5.94 9.84 1.44
CA PHE A 148 5.10 10.92 1.94
C PHE A 148 4.78 11.99 0.89
N TYR A 149 5.76 12.34 0.05
CA TYR A 149 5.55 13.24 -1.08
C TYR A 149 4.46 12.73 -2.03
N LEU A 150 4.47 11.43 -2.35
CA LEU A 150 3.50 10.81 -3.24
C LEU A 150 2.10 10.72 -2.62
N VAL A 151 1.98 10.37 -1.34
CA VAL A 151 0.69 10.41 -0.64
C VAL A 151 0.11 11.83 -0.64
N LYS A 152 0.92 12.86 -0.35
CA LYS A 152 0.47 14.27 -0.42
C LYS A 152 -0.01 14.65 -1.82
N ARG A 153 0.71 14.19 -2.84
CA ARG A 153 0.34 14.43 -4.25
C ARG A 153 -0.99 13.81 -4.65
N SER A 154 -1.43 12.73 -3.99
CA SER A 154 -2.69 12.05 -4.31
C SER A 154 -3.96 12.85 -3.94
N GLY A 155 -3.82 13.99 -3.26
CA GLY A 155 -4.90 14.96 -3.04
C GLY A 155 -5.81 14.67 -1.83
N GLU A 156 -5.42 13.77 -0.93
CA GLU A 156 -6.21 13.39 0.25
C GLU A 156 -5.32 13.13 1.48
N TRP A 157 -4.38 14.03 1.74
CA TRP A 157 -3.56 13.93 2.94
C TRP A 157 -4.40 14.28 4.18
N ILE A 158 -4.54 13.29 5.06
CA ILE A 158 -5.45 13.30 6.22
C ILE A 158 -4.79 13.81 7.52
N HIS A 159 -3.50 14.17 7.50
CA HIS A 159 -2.79 14.64 8.69
C HIS A 159 -2.55 16.15 8.64
N ASP A 160 -2.92 16.86 9.71
CA ASP A 160 -2.70 18.30 9.86
C ASP A 160 -1.22 18.67 10.16
N GLY A 161 -0.34 17.68 10.23
CA GLY A 161 1.08 17.84 10.53
C GLY A 161 1.92 18.14 9.28
N ASN A 162 2.67 19.25 9.31
CA ASN A 162 3.88 19.35 8.50
C ASN A 162 4.91 18.37 9.05
N LEU A 163 5.57 17.64 8.15
CA LEU A 163 6.81 16.91 8.44
C LEU A 163 7.91 17.92 8.78
#